data_AF-A0A2U2DGV8-F1
#
_entry.id   AF-A0A2U2DGV8-F1
#
_cell.length_a   1.000
_cell.length_b   1.000
_cell.length_c   1.000
_cell.angle_alpha   90.00
_cell.angle_beta   90.00
_cell.angle_gamma   90.00
#
_symmetry.space_group_name_H-M   'P 1'
#
loop_
_entity.id
_entity.type
_entity.pdbx_description
1 polymer ?
#
loop_
_entity_poly.entity_id
_entity_poly.type
_entity_poly.pdbx_seq_one_letter_code
_entity_poly.pdbx_strand_id
1 'polypeptide(L)'
;MNRALSGAVAGLVGALLILGQQYRFTDGALLAPGYTWSGLMAAVLAMASPVATVVVSVFFAALQVGGFAMERTLGLPAVLTWVLQALIILCLSARPILFRRR
;
A
#
# COMPACT_ATOMS: atom_id res chain seq x y z
N MET A 1 -7.63 -4.06 17.57
CA MET A 1 -8.71 -4.54 16.67
C MET A 1 -9.14 -5.91 17.16
N ASN A 2 -10.45 -6.19 17.32
CA ASN A 2 -10.89 -7.56 17.62
C ASN A 2 -10.66 -8.47 16.40
N ARG A 3 -10.36 -9.76 16.62
CA ARG A 3 -10.09 -10.75 15.55
C ARG A 3 -11.25 -10.86 14.55
N ALA A 4 -12.49 -10.71 15.03
CA ALA A 4 -13.67 -10.70 14.19
C ALA A 4 -13.70 -9.50 13.23
N LEU A 5 -13.32 -8.31 13.71
CA LEU A 5 -13.33 -7.09 12.92
C LEU A 5 -12.22 -7.11 11.85
N SER A 6 -11.01 -7.59 12.20
CA SER A 6 -9.95 -7.77 11.21
C SER A 6 -10.29 -8.83 10.16
N GLY A 7 -10.97 -9.91 10.55
CA GLY A 7 -11.45 -10.94 9.63
C GLY A 7 -12.50 -10.41 8.65
N ALA A 8 -13.47 -9.62 9.15
CA ALA A 8 -14.47 -8.96 8.32
C ALA A 8 -13.83 -7.99 7.30
N VAL A 9 -12.85 -7.19 7.73
CA VAL A 9 -12.12 -6.27 6.83
C VAL A 9 -11.32 -7.03 5.78
N ALA A 10 -10.61 -8.10 6.16
CA ALA A 10 -9.87 -8.93 5.23
C ALA A 10 -10.80 -9.58 4.17
N GLY A 11 -11.96 -10.08 4.60
CA GLY A 11 -12.99 -10.61 3.71
C GLY A 11 -13.55 -9.56 2.74
N LEU A 12 -13.81 -8.34 3.22
CA LEU A 12 -14.27 -7.22 2.39
C LEU A 12 -13.25 -6.86 1.31
N VAL A 13 -11.96 -6.79 1.65
CA VAL A 13 -10.89 -6.52 0.68
C VAL A 13 -10.85 -7.58 -0.42
N GLY A 14 -10.96 -8.87 -0.05
CA GLY A 14 -11.03 -9.97 -1.02
C GLY A 14 -12.23 -9.87 -1.95
N ALA A 15 -13.42 -9.59 -1.40
CA ALA A 15 -14.63 -9.40 -2.18
C ALA A 15 -14.53 -8.22 -3.15
N LEU A 16 -13.96 -7.09 -2.71
CA LEU A 16 -13.74 -5.90 -3.53
C LEU A 16 -12.79 -6.17 -4.71
N LEU A 17 -11.74 -6.98 -4.55
CA LEU A 17 -10.86 -7.34 -5.66
C LEU A 17 -11.58 -8.15 -6.74
N ILE A 18 -12.36 -9.14 -6.32
CA ILE A 18 -13.06 -10.04 -7.25
C ILE A 18 -14.15 -9.26 -8.00
N LEU A 19 -14.94 -8.46 -7.28
CA LEU A 19 -16.03 -7.67 -7.85
C LEU A 19 -15.54 -6.45 -8.65
N GLY A 20 -14.31 -5.98 -8.42
CA GLY A 20 -13.84 -4.70 -8.95
C GLY A 20 -13.09 -4.75 -10.28
N GLN A 21 -12.24 -5.76 -10.54
CA GLN A 21 -11.30 -5.70 -11.68
C GLN A 21 -11.67 -6.59 -12.87
N GLN A 22 -12.09 -7.83 -12.65
CA GLN A 22 -12.24 -8.81 -13.74
C GLN A 22 -13.45 -9.74 -13.57
N TYR A 23 -14.23 -9.60 -12.48
CA TYR A 23 -15.24 -10.60 -12.04
C TYR A 23 -14.71 -12.04 -12.02
N ARG A 24 -13.38 -12.18 -11.94
CA ARG A 24 -12.68 -13.44 -12.08
C ARG A 24 -11.63 -13.54 -10.99
N PHE A 25 -11.67 -14.64 -10.28
CA PHE A 25 -10.64 -14.97 -9.31
C PHE A 25 -9.35 -15.27 -10.07
N THR A 26 -8.28 -14.57 -9.69
CA THR A 26 -6.94 -14.81 -10.21
C THR A 26 -6.06 -15.17 -9.02
N ASP A 27 -5.40 -16.31 -9.08
CA ASP A 27 -4.46 -16.72 -8.04
C ASP A 27 -3.37 -15.64 -7.88
N GLY A 28 -3.15 -15.22 -6.64
CA GLY A 28 -2.18 -14.17 -6.34
C GLY A 28 -2.62 -12.74 -6.70
N ALA A 29 -3.90 -12.48 -6.97
CA ALA A 29 -4.41 -11.14 -7.31
C ALA A 29 -4.06 -10.04 -6.28
N LEU A 30 -3.88 -10.40 -5.01
CA LEU A 30 -3.45 -9.47 -3.95
C LEU A 30 -1.93 -9.22 -3.94
N LEU A 31 -1.16 -10.20 -4.41
CA LEU A 31 0.30 -10.24 -4.32
C LEU A 31 0.95 -9.67 -5.58
N ALA A 32 0.50 -10.11 -6.75
CA ALA A 32 1.10 -9.78 -8.04
C ALA A 32 1.10 -8.27 -8.36
N PRO A 33 0.03 -7.50 -8.05
CA PRO A 33 0.04 -6.05 -8.27
C PRO A 33 0.79 -5.26 -7.18
N GLY A 34 1.27 -5.93 -6.13
CA GLY A 34 1.98 -5.29 -5.02
C GLY A 34 1.08 -4.58 -3.99
N TYR A 35 -0.25 -4.73 -4.03
CA TYR A 35 -1.18 -4.10 -3.08
C TYR A 35 -0.88 -4.46 -1.62
N THR A 36 -0.58 -5.73 -1.36
CA THR A 36 -0.19 -6.18 -0.02
C THR A 36 1.11 -5.55 0.45
N TRP A 37 2.08 -5.36 -0.47
CA TRP A 37 3.37 -4.78 -0.14
C TRP A 37 3.24 -3.30 0.24
N SER A 38 2.54 -2.51 -0.58
CA SER A 38 2.30 -1.10 -0.29
C SER A 38 1.48 -0.90 0.99
N GLY A 39 0.48 -1.75 1.23
CA GLY A 39 -0.29 -1.76 2.48
C GLY A 39 0.54 -2.12 3.72
N LEU A 40 1.43 -3.11 3.62
CA LEU A 40 2.33 -3.50 4.70
C LEU A 40 3.31 -2.38 5.04
N MET A 41 3.90 -1.74 4.03
CA MET A 41 4.78 -0.60 4.23
C MET A 41 4.06 0.55 4.93
N ALA A 42 2.83 0.85 4.50
CA ALA A 42 2.01 1.88 5.14
C ALA A 42 1.71 1.59 6.62
N ALA A 43 1.42 0.33 6.96
CA ALA A 43 1.16 -0.07 8.36
C ALA A 43 2.40 0.05 9.26
N VAL A 44 3.58 -0.33 8.74
CA VAL A 44 4.86 -0.16 9.45
C VAL A 44 5.16 1.32 9.66
N LEU A 45 4.98 2.13 8.62
CA LEU A 45 5.20 3.57 8.66
C LEU A 45 4.25 4.28 9.65
N ALA A 46 3.03 3.78 9.77
CA ALA A 46 2.01 4.27 10.70
C ALA A 46 2.19 3.75 12.15
N MET A 47 3.28 3.06 12.46
CA MET A 47 3.57 2.48 13.78
C MET A 47 2.44 1.58 14.31
N ALA A 48 1.79 0.81 13.42
CA ALA A 48 0.64 -0.05 13.75
C ALA A 48 -0.57 0.68 14.38
N SER A 49 -0.64 2.01 14.28
CA SER A 49 -1.82 2.75 14.68
C SER A 49 -2.93 2.60 13.62
N PRO A 50 -4.15 2.19 13.99
CA PRO A 50 -5.19 1.87 13.02
C PRO A 50 -5.62 3.08 12.19
N VAL A 51 -5.71 4.25 12.83
CA VAL A 51 -6.13 5.49 12.14
C VAL A 51 -5.04 6.00 11.19
N ALA A 52 -3.78 6.06 11.62
CA ALA A 52 -2.72 6.53 10.72
C ALA A 52 -2.45 5.54 9.59
N THR A 53 -2.66 4.24 9.80
CA THR A 53 -2.53 3.23 8.73
C THR A 53 -3.50 3.51 7.59
N VAL A 54 -4.74 3.91 7.89
CA VAL A 54 -5.73 4.26 6.85
C VAL A 54 -5.26 5.47 6.05
N VAL A 55 -4.81 6.53 6.72
CA VAL A 55 -4.35 7.77 6.05
C VAL A 55 -3.11 7.50 5.17
N VAL A 56 -2.12 6.81 5.71
CA VAL A 56 -0.87 6.51 4.99
C VAL A 56 -1.13 5.55 3.83
N SER A 57 -1.98 4.53 4.01
CA SER A 57 -2.29 3.59 2.93
C SER A 57 -3.03 4.24 1.77
N VAL A 58 -3.93 5.20 2.02
CA VAL A 58 -4.57 6.00 0.96
C VAL A 58 -3.55 6.80 0.16
N PHE A 59 -2.57 7.42 0.83
CA PHE A 59 -1.49 8.13 0.14
C PHE A 59 -0.64 7.20 -0.75
N PHE A 60 -0.23 6.04 -0.23
CA PHE A 60 0.53 5.06 -1.01
C PHE A 60 -0.28 4.48 -2.17
N ALA A 61 -1.58 4.25 -1.97
CA ALA A 61 -2.48 3.82 -3.04
C ALA A 61 -2.61 4.88 -4.13
N ALA A 62 -2.72 6.16 -3.77
CA ALA A 62 -2.76 7.26 -4.74
C ALA A 62 -1.47 7.32 -5.58
N LEU A 63 -0.30 7.15 -4.96
CA LEU A 63 0.98 7.06 -5.68
C LEU A 63 0.98 5.88 -6.65
N GLN A 64 0.51 4.70 -6.21
CA GLN A 64 0.49 3.49 -7.03
C GLN A 64 -0.44 3.61 -8.23
N VAL A 65 -1.66 4.10 -8.02
CA VAL A 65 -2.65 4.34 -9.10
C VAL A 65 -2.16 5.44 -10.04
N GLY A 66 -1.54 6.51 -9.52
CA GLY A 66 -0.89 7.54 -10.32
C GLY A 66 0.22 6.96 -11.20
N GLY A 67 1.06 6.09 -10.64
CA GLY A 67 2.09 5.35 -11.36
C GLY A 67 1.56 4.52 -12.52
N PHE A 68 0.50 3.74 -12.27
CA PHE A 68 -0.17 2.96 -13.32
C PHE A 68 -0.84 3.85 -14.38
N ALA A 69 -1.33 5.02 -14.01
CA ALA A 69 -1.86 5.99 -14.96
C ALA A 69 -0.75 6.58 -15.84
N MET A 70 0.41 6.90 -15.26
CA MET A 70 1.59 7.38 -15.99
C MET A 70 2.14 6.32 -16.94
N GLU A 71 2.16 5.05 -16.55
CA GLU A 71 2.55 3.94 -17.43
C GLU A 71 1.62 3.83 -18.64
N ARG A 72 0.31 3.96 -18.43
CA ARG A 72 -0.69 3.88 -19.52
C ARG A 72 -0.68 5.10 -20.45
N THR A 73 -0.37 6.30 -19.94
CA THR A 73 -0.50 7.55 -20.70
C THR A 73 0.81 8.02 -21.32
N LEU A 74 1.92 7.91 -20.59
CA LEU A 74 3.22 8.47 -20.94
C LEU A 74 4.24 7.39 -21.32
N GLY A 75 3.90 6.09 -21.19
CA GLY A 75 4.82 4.98 -21.44
C GLY A 75 5.98 4.91 -20.43
N LEU A 76 5.89 5.65 -19.32
CA LEU A 76 6.91 5.63 -18.26
C LEU A 76 6.78 4.36 -17.43
N PRO A 77 7.87 3.61 -17.18
CA PRO A 77 7.80 2.40 -16.39
C PRO A 77 7.27 2.68 -14.98
N ALA A 78 6.30 1.88 -14.51
CA ALA A 78 5.76 2.00 -13.15
C ALA A 78 6.82 1.88 -12.05
N VAL A 79 8.01 1.33 -12.37
CA VAL A 79 9.19 1.25 -11.51
C VAL A 79 9.52 2.57 -10.81
N LEU A 80 9.32 3.73 -11.47
CA LEU A 80 9.55 5.05 -10.83
C LEU A 80 8.71 5.23 -9.55
N THR A 81 7.49 4.72 -9.55
CA THR A 81 6.58 4.79 -8.40
C THR A 81 7.12 3.98 -7.22
N TRP A 82 7.68 2.81 -7.50
CA TRP A 82 8.28 1.95 -6.48
C TRP A 82 9.54 2.59 -5.89
N VAL A 83 10.36 3.21 -6.74
CA VAL A 83 11.54 3.98 -6.29
C VAL A 83 11.12 5.15 -5.41
N LEU A 84 10.09 5.90 -5.81
CA LEU A 84 9.57 7.02 -5.03
C LEU A 84 9.04 6.56 -3.66
N GLN A 85 8.23 5.50 -3.63
CA GLN A 85 7.74 4.91 -2.38
C GLN A 85 8.89 4.47 -1.47
N ALA A 86 9.93 3.82 -2.02
CA ALA A 86 11.10 3.42 -1.26
C ALA A 86 11.87 4.61 -0.68
N LEU A 87 12.03 5.70 -1.45
CA LEU A 87 12.67 6.93 -0.98
C LEU A 87 11.87 7.60 0.15
N ILE A 88 10.55 7.64 0.03
CA ILE A 88 9.67 8.18 1.08
C ILE A 88 9.81 7.38 2.37
N ILE A 89 9.76 6.05 2.28
CA ILE A 89 9.93 5.16 3.44
C ILE A 89 11.31 5.35 4.05
N LEU A 90 12.37 5.37 3.24
CA LEU A 90 13.74 5.58 3.71
C LEU A 90 13.87 6.91 4.47
N CYS A 91 13.34 7.99 3.90
CA CYS A 91 13.38 9.32 4.49
C CYS A 91 12.60 9.40 5.82
N LEU A 92 11.39 8.83 5.87
CA LEU A 92 10.58 8.83 7.10
C LEU A 92 11.13 7.90 8.18
N SER A 93 11.62 6.72 7.79
CA SER A 93 12.20 5.73 8.71
C SER A 93 13.49 6.22 9.37
N ALA A 94 14.26 7.07 8.67
CA ALA A 94 15.46 7.69 9.22
C ALA A 94 15.18 8.71 10.33
N ARG A 95 13.99 9.35 10.37
CA ARG A 95 13.65 10.37 11.38
C ARG A 95 13.77 9.90 12.83
N PRO A 96 13.15 8.78 13.25
CA PRO A 96 13.29 8.29 14.63
C PRO A 96 14.73 7.86 14.97
N ILE A 97 15.50 7.38 13.99
CA ILE A 97 16.91 6.96 14.21
C ILE A 97 17.80 8.16 14.55
N LEU A 98 17.56 9.31 13.91
CA LEU A 98 18.33 10.52 14.14
C LEU A 98 18.02 11.17 15.50
N PHE A 99 16.75 11.10 15.93
CA PHE A 99 16.30 11.71 17.18
C PHE A 99 16.70 10.93 18.44
N ARG A 100 16.95 9.62 18.34
CA ARG A 100 17.30 8.76 19.48
C ARG A 100 18.77 8.85 19.92
N ARG A 101 19.60 9.63 19.21
CA ARG A 101 21.02 9.86 19.55
C ARG A 101 21.27 11.12 20.42
N ARG A 102 20.24 11.68 21.06
CA ARG A 102 20.40 12.68 22.12
C ARG A 102 19.63 12.26 23.37
#